data_AF-A0A257EY19-F1
#
_entry.id   AF-A0A257EY19-F1
#
_cell.length_a   1.000
_cell.length_b   1.000
_cell.length_c   1.000
_cell.angle_alpha   90.00
_cell.angle_beta   90.00
_cell.angle_gamma   90.00
#
_symmetry.space_group_name_H-M   'P 1'
#
loop_
_entity.id
_entity.type
_entity.pdbx_description
1 polymer ?
#
loop_
_entity_poly.entity_id
_entity_poly.type
_entity_poly.pdbx_seq_one_letter_code
_entity_poly.pdbx_strand_id
1 'polypeptide(L)'
;MTSQPDKGQRPLAVSGSSKGGALSPLFRFRGKASTGVEAVVGILAALLVVGIWEGAARLNLIAPQFLPSPFDVVQAGWRMLTTQDLLFHVGVSTARVWTAFGIAALMAIPIGIMMSSYRIVGAALEPMVDFIRYLPVPALVPLSIIWFGVGESTKIFLLWLGTFFQLVLMVADDMRRVPQEYVEVARTVGA
;
A
#
# COMPACT_ATOMS: atom_id res chain seq x y z
N MET A 1 -31.72 -50.22 38.46
CA MET A 1 -30.71 -51.10 39.10
C MET A 1 -29.53 -51.09 38.16
N THR A 2 -28.41 -50.41 38.41
CA THR A 2 -27.56 -50.24 39.60
C THR A 2 -26.89 -48.85 39.51
N SER A 3 -27.05 -47.85 40.38
CA SER A 3 -26.60 -47.70 41.78
C SER A 3 -25.17 -48.17 42.06
N GLN A 4 -24.16 -47.29 41.95
CA GLN A 4 -23.60 -46.56 43.10
C GLN A 4 -22.48 -45.56 42.69
N PRO A 5 -22.21 -44.56 43.56
CA PRO A 5 -21.46 -43.34 43.27
C PRO A 5 -19.99 -43.43 43.71
N ASP A 6 -19.13 -42.57 43.17
CA ASP A 6 -17.84 -42.29 43.81
C ASP A 6 -17.70 -40.81 44.18
N LYS A 7 -17.20 -40.64 45.40
CA LYS A 7 -17.18 -39.45 46.23
C LYS A 7 -15.93 -38.63 45.93
N GLY A 8 -16.11 -37.33 46.06
CA GLY A 8 -15.12 -36.51 46.74
C GLY A 8 -13.87 -36.16 45.93
N GLN A 9 -14.01 -35.17 45.06
CA GLN A 9 -12.90 -34.25 44.83
C GLN A 9 -13.32 -32.84 45.24
N ARG A 10 -12.62 -32.38 46.27
CA ARG A 10 -12.78 -31.11 46.97
C ARG A 10 -12.63 -29.94 45.99
N PRO A 11 -13.26 -28.78 46.26
CA PRO A 11 -13.06 -27.60 45.44
C PRO A 11 -11.60 -27.17 45.52
N LEU A 12 -10.91 -27.16 44.37
CA LEU A 12 -9.61 -26.50 44.23
C LEU A 12 -9.85 -24.99 44.32
N ALA A 13 -9.92 -24.48 45.55
CA ALA A 13 -9.73 -23.07 45.82
C ALA A 13 -8.26 -22.71 45.54
N VAL A 14 -7.92 -22.55 44.27
CA VAL A 14 -6.71 -21.81 43.88
C VAL A 14 -7.07 -20.33 43.98
N SER A 15 -7.17 -19.83 45.21
CA SER A 15 -7.02 -18.40 45.49
C SER A 15 -5.53 -18.07 45.34
N GLY A 16 -5.08 -18.07 44.08
CA GLY A 16 -3.81 -17.49 43.70
C GLY A 16 -4.02 -15.99 43.67
N SER A 17 -3.71 -15.32 44.79
CA SER A 17 -3.44 -13.89 44.81
C SER A 17 -2.27 -13.61 43.86
N SER A 18 -2.57 -13.48 42.57
CA SER A 18 -1.67 -12.88 41.60
C SER A 18 -1.59 -11.42 41.99
N LYS A 19 -0.59 -11.09 42.80
CA LYS A 19 -0.05 -9.74 42.89
C LYS A 19 0.47 -9.38 41.51
N GLY A 20 -0.44 -9.08 40.59
CA GLY A 20 -0.11 -8.54 39.28
C GLY A 20 0.59 -7.22 39.53
N GLY A 21 1.91 -7.20 39.39
CA GLY A 21 2.68 -5.97 39.41
C GLY A 21 2.09 -4.98 38.41
N ALA A 22 2.36 -3.69 38.59
CA ALA A 22 1.80 -2.61 37.77
C ALA A 22 2.00 -2.77 36.25
N LEU A 23 2.90 -3.69 35.82
CA LEU A 23 3.21 -4.03 34.43
C LEU A 23 2.45 -5.26 33.88
N SER A 24 1.72 -6.00 34.74
CA SER A 24 0.91 -7.16 34.34
C SER A 24 -0.22 -6.89 33.34
N PRO A 25 -0.83 -5.69 33.22
CA PRO A 25 -1.79 -5.43 32.15
C PRO A 25 -1.13 -5.16 30.79
N LEU A 26 0.18 -4.84 30.74
CA LEU A 26 0.88 -4.43 29.51
C LEU A 26 1.30 -5.61 28.62
N PHE A 27 1.62 -6.76 29.23
CA PHE A 27 2.09 -7.96 28.51
C PHE A 27 0.99 -9.03 28.38
N ARG A 28 -0.27 -8.62 28.23
CA ARG A 28 -1.37 -9.56 27.95
C ARG A 28 -1.42 -9.90 26.47
N PHE A 29 -1.32 -11.18 26.14
CA PHE A 29 -1.52 -11.68 24.78
C PHE A 29 -2.90 -11.26 24.24
N ARG A 30 -2.93 -10.45 23.17
CA ARG A 30 -4.14 -9.81 22.60
C ARG A 30 -4.94 -8.92 23.56
N GLY A 31 -4.34 -8.46 24.66
CA GLY A 31 -4.94 -7.46 25.54
C GLY A 31 -4.91 -6.07 24.88
N LYS A 32 -5.97 -5.28 25.06
CA LYS A 32 -5.96 -3.85 24.71
C LYS A 32 -5.32 -3.09 25.86
N ALA A 33 -4.21 -2.39 25.62
CA ALA A 33 -3.66 -1.49 26.62
C ALA A 33 -4.46 -0.18 26.60
N SER A 34 -4.34 0.64 27.65
CA SER A 34 -4.93 1.98 27.62
C SER A 34 -4.25 2.82 26.53
N THR A 35 -5.01 3.57 25.75
CA THR A 35 -4.51 4.40 24.63
C THR A 35 -3.31 5.28 25.00
N GLY A 36 -3.26 5.79 26.23
CA GLY A 36 -2.12 6.59 26.71
C GLY A 36 -0.82 5.80 26.84
N VAL A 37 -0.87 4.54 27.29
CA VAL A 37 0.31 3.70 27.40
C VAL A 37 0.80 3.24 26.02
N GLU A 38 -0.13 2.90 25.11
CA GLU A 38 0.22 2.57 23.72
C GLU A 38 0.92 3.75 23.04
N ALA A 39 0.41 4.98 23.24
CA ALA A 39 1.02 6.19 22.70
C ALA A 39 2.42 6.45 23.29
N VAL A 40 2.59 6.35 24.61
CA VAL A 40 3.90 6.56 25.26
C VAL A 40 4.93 5.53 24.80
N VAL A 41 4.55 4.25 24.76
CA VAL A 41 5.43 3.18 24.28
C VAL A 41 5.79 3.39 22.81
N GLY A 42 4.82 3.79 21.98
CA GLY A 42 5.06 4.12 20.57
C GLY A 42 6.03 5.29 20.39
N ILE A 43 5.85 6.37 21.14
CA ILE A 43 6.74 7.55 21.09
C ILE A 43 8.15 7.17 21.56
N LEU A 44 8.29 6.45 22.67
CA LEU A 44 9.59 6.00 23.17
C LEU A 44 10.29 5.08 22.19
N ALA A 45 9.58 4.16 21.56
CA ALA A 45 10.12 3.29 20.52
C ALA A 45 10.61 4.10 19.31
N ALA A 46 9.84 5.08 18.86
CA ALA A 46 10.24 5.96 17.76
C ALA A 46 11.49 6.79 18.11
N LEU A 47 11.54 7.38 19.31
CA LEU A 47 12.69 8.13 19.80
C LEU A 47 13.94 7.25 19.94
N LEU A 48 13.78 5.99 20.37
CA LEU A 48 14.88 5.03 20.45
C LEU A 48 15.47 4.77 19.06
N VAL A 49 14.62 4.56 18.05
CA VAL A 49 15.06 4.35 16.65
C VAL A 49 15.80 5.58 16.13
N VAL A 50 15.26 6.78 16.32
CA VAL A 50 15.91 8.03 15.90
C VAL A 50 17.22 8.25 16.65
N GLY A 51 17.28 7.94 17.94
CA GLY A 51 18.48 8.04 18.76
C GLY A 51 19.58 7.09 18.31
N ILE A 52 19.23 5.85 17.95
CA ILE A 52 20.17 4.88 17.36
C ILE A 52 20.69 5.39 16.02
N TRP A 53 19.81 5.94 15.17
CA TRP A 53 20.20 6.51 13.87
C TRP A 53 21.14 7.71 14.04
N GLU A 54 20.79 8.69 14.89
CA GLU A 54 21.63 9.85 15.20
C GLU A 54 22.99 9.41 15.76
N GLY A 55 22.99 8.44 16.68
CA GLY A 55 24.22 7.87 17.23
C GLY A 55 25.09 7.23 16.15
N ALA A 56 24.51 6.39 15.30
CA ALA A 56 25.23 5.74 14.20
C ALA A 56 25.81 6.74 13.20
N ALA A 57 25.05 7.80 12.87
CA ALA A 57 25.48 8.86 11.98
C ALA A 57 26.62 9.70 12.59
N ARG A 58 26.49 10.17 13.84
CA ARG A 58 27.52 10.99 14.51
C ARG A 58 28.81 10.24 14.81
N LEU A 59 28.70 8.94 15.09
CA LEU A 59 29.86 8.07 15.29
C LEU A 59 30.55 7.68 13.97
N ASN A 60 30.06 8.15 12.82
CA ASN A 60 30.58 7.84 11.49
C ASN A 60 30.70 6.31 11.23
N LEU A 61 29.76 5.52 11.77
CA LEU A 61 29.74 4.07 11.54
C LEU A 61 29.47 3.73 10.06
N ILE A 62 28.78 4.63 9.37
CA ILE A 62 28.47 4.56 7.94
C ILE A 62 28.83 5.92 7.32
N ALA A 63 29.31 5.91 6.08
CA ALA A 63 29.69 7.14 5.42
C ALA A 63 28.49 8.10 5.27
N PRO A 64 28.66 9.42 5.51
CA PRO A 64 27.55 10.38 5.56
C PRO A 64 26.70 10.46 4.28
N GLN A 65 27.26 10.11 3.12
CA GLN A 65 26.49 10.04 1.86
C GLN A 65 25.43 8.91 1.84
N PHE A 66 25.59 7.88 2.66
CA PHE A 66 24.66 6.75 2.77
C PHE A 66 23.79 6.83 4.04
N LEU A 67 24.33 7.41 5.13
CA LEU A 67 23.59 7.60 6.37
C LEU A 67 23.79 9.02 6.93
N PRO A 68 23.15 10.04 6.34
CA PRO A 68 23.12 11.37 6.93
C PRO A 68 22.40 11.35 8.29
N SER A 69 22.74 12.29 9.18
CA SER A 69 22.05 12.39 10.46
C SER A 69 20.57 12.80 10.26
N PRO A 70 19.65 12.37 11.13
CA PRO A 70 18.27 12.86 11.10
C PRO A 70 18.17 14.39 11.07
N PHE A 71 19.06 15.09 11.79
CA PHE A 71 19.11 16.55 11.75
C PHE A 71 19.48 17.10 10.35
N ASP A 72 20.50 16.53 9.70
CA ASP A 72 20.90 16.94 8.35
C ASP A 72 19.79 16.70 7.33
N VAL A 73 19.03 15.61 7.49
CA VAL A 73 17.87 15.30 6.64
C VAL A 73 16.78 16.38 6.79
N VAL A 74 16.45 16.77 8.02
CA VAL A 74 15.47 17.83 8.27
C VAL A 74 15.95 19.18 7.71
N GLN A 75 17.22 19.52 7.92
CA GLN A 75 17.80 20.76 7.41
C GLN A 75 17.83 20.79 5.87
N ALA A 76 18.19 19.67 5.24
CA ALA A 76 18.13 19.52 3.80
C ALA A 76 16.70 19.66 3.28
N GLY A 77 15.73 19.01 3.92
CA GLY A 77 14.31 19.13 3.57
C GLY A 77 13.80 20.57 3.65
N TRP A 78 14.15 21.29 4.72
CA TRP A 78 13.76 22.70 4.89
C TRP A 78 14.36 23.60 3.80
N ARG A 79 15.65 23.40 3.49
CA ARG A 79 16.34 24.11 2.41
C ARG A 79 15.73 23.79 1.04
N MET A 80 15.42 22.53 0.77
CA MET A 80 14.75 22.14 -0.47
C MET A 80 13.39 22.84 -0.61
N LEU A 81 12.63 22.88 0.49
CA LEU A 81 11.31 23.51 0.53
C LEU A 81 11.37 25.03 0.31
N THR A 82 12.37 25.70 0.86
CA THR A 82 12.44 27.18 0.89
C THR A 82 13.26 27.78 -0.23
N THR A 83 14.32 27.11 -0.69
CA THR A 83 15.29 27.68 -1.63
C THR A 83 15.48 26.90 -2.91
N GLN A 84 14.92 25.68 -3.03
CA GLN A 84 15.12 24.82 -4.21
C GLN A 84 13.79 24.39 -4.85
N ASP A 85 12.75 25.21 -4.70
CA ASP A 85 11.45 25.06 -5.36
C ASP A 85 10.89 23.62 -5.28
N LEU A 86 11.06 22.94 -4.13
CA LEU A 86 10.64 21.55 -3.96
C LEU A 86 9.17 21.36 -4.34
N LEU A 87 8.30 22.31 -3.95
CA LEU A 87 6.87 22.27 -4.27
C LEU A 87 6.60 22.33 -5.78
N PHE A 88 7.38 23.12 -6.52
CA PHE A 88 7.27 23.16 -7.98
C PHE A 88 7.65 21.80 -8.59
N HIS A 89 8.77 21.21 -8.17
CA HIS A 89 9.20 19.90 -8.66
C HIS A 89 8.23 18.78 -8.30
N VAL A 90 7.64 18.81 -7.09
CA VAL A 90 6.56 17.91 -6.68
C VAL A 90 5.32 18.11 -7.56
N GLY A 91 4.95 19.36 -7.83
CA GLY A 91 3.83 19.70 -8.72
C GLY A 91 4.03 19.14 -10.13
N VAL A 92 5.21 19.33 -10.72
CA VAL A 92 5.55 18.78 -12.04
C VAL A 92 5.53 17.25 -12.03
N SER A 93 6.09 16.60 -11.01
CA SER A 93 6.04 15.13 -10.87
C SER A 93 4.59 14.62 -10.78
N THR A 94 3.77 15.29 -9.97
CA THR A 94 2.36 14.96 -9.77
C THR A 94 1.57 15.15 -11.05
N ALA A 95 1.79 16.24 -11.79
CA ALA A 95 1.14 16.51 -13.07
C ALA A 95 1.45 15.41 -14.11
N ARG A 96 2.68 14.89 -14.16
CA ARG A 96 3.04 13.76 -15.03
C ARG A 96 2.22 12.52 -14.70
N VAL A 97 2.12 12.17 -13.41
CA VAL A 97 1.35 11.02 -12.94
C VAL A 97 -0.12 11.15 -13.31
N TRP A 98 -0.73 12.31 -13.04
CA TRP A 98 -2.13 12.58 -13.41
C TRP A 98 -2.37 12.56 -14.91
N THR A 99 -1.44 13.09 -15.71
CA THR A 99 -1.55 13.07 -17.17
C THR A 99 -1.52 11.64 -17.69
N ALA A 100 -0.52 10.85 -17.27
CA ALA A 100 -0.41 9.45 -17.66
C ALA A 100 -1.61 8.62 -17.21
N PHE A 101 -2.03 8.80 -15.96
CA PHE A 101 -3.21 8.13 -15.39
C PHE A 101 -4.49 8.53 -16.12
N GLY A 102 -4.69 9.81 -16.44
CA GLY A 102 -5.87 10.28 -17.16
C GLY A 102 -5.99 9.64 -18.54
N ILE A 103 -4.88 9.56 -19.28
CA ILE A 103 -4.82 8.87 -20.58
C ILE A 103 -5.08 7.37 -20.40
N ALA A 104 -4.47 6.75 -19.39
CA ALA A 104 -4.65 5.34 -19.10
C ALA A 104 -6.11 5.02 -18.75
N ALA A 105 -6.73 5.79 -17.84
CA ALA A 105 -8.11 5.63 -17.42
C ALA A 105 -9.10 5.84 -18.58
N LEU A 106 -8.89 6.87 -19.41
CA LEU A 106 -9.73 7.14 -20.57
C LEU A 106 -9.78 5.95 -21.54
N MET A 107 -8.68 5.21 -21.68
CA MET A 107 -8.62 4.02 -22.54
C MET A 107 -9.05 2.75 -21.81
N ALA A 108 -8.58 2.58 -20.58
CA ALA A 108 -8.73 1.35 -19.82
C ALA A 108 -10.16 1.14 -19.31
N ILE A 109 -10.88 2.20 -18.97
CA ILE A 109 -12.27 2.11 -18.50
C ILE A 109 -13.17 1.51 -19.60
N PRO A 110 -13.24 2.08 -20.82
CA PRO A 110 -14.02 1.47 -21.90
C PRO A 110 -13.61 0.03 -22.21
N ILE A 111 -12.29 -0.23 -22.28
CA ILE A 111 -11.77 -1.57 -22.61
C ILE A 111 -12.16 -2.57 -21.52
N GLY A 112 -11.98 -2.24 -20.24
CA GLY A 112 -12.35 -3.10 -19.11
C GLY A 112 -13.85 -3.37 -19.03
N ILE A 113 -14.68 -2.35 -19.31
CA ILE A 113 -16.14 -2.53 -19.43
C ILE A 113 -16.47 -3.47 -20.59
N MET A 114 -15.81 -3.34 -21.74
CA MET A 114 -16.03 -4.24 -22.87
C MET A 114 -15.58 -5.68 -22.56
N MET A 115 -14.44 -5.86 -21.89
CA MET A 115 -13.92 -7.19 -21.50
C MET A 115 -14.82 -7.90 -20.49
N SER A 116 -15.50 -7.16 -19.62
CA SER A 116 -16.46 -7.72 -18.65
C SER A 116 -17.83 -7.98 -19.28
N SER A 117 -18.28 -7.09 -20.18
CA SER A 117 -19.62 -7.18 -20.80
C SER A 117 -19.68 -8.21 -21.93
N TYR A 118 -18.59 -8.36 -22.69
CA TYR A 118 -18.53 -9.25 -23.86
C TYR A 118 -17.51 -10.37 -23.66
N ARG A 119 -18.00 -11.61 -23.54
CA ARG A 119 -17.16 -12.79 -23.30
C ARG A 119 -16.06 -12.99 -24.36
N ILE A 120 -16.32 -12.63 -25.62
CA ILE A 120 -15.34 -12.72 -26.72
C ILE A 120 -14.19 -11.72 -26.52
N VAL A 121 -14.51 -10.49 -26.10
CA VAL A 121 -13.51 -9.45 -25.87
C VAL A 121 -12.63 -9.82 -24.67
N GLY A 122 -13.26 -10.28 -23.58
CA GLY A 122 -12.54 -10.81 -22.42
C GLY A 122 -11.59 -11.95 -22.80
N ALA A 123 -12.10 -12.98 -23.49
CA ALA A 123 -11.29 -14.13 -23.90
C ALA A 123 -10.10 -13.77 -24.81
N ALA A 124 -10.23 -12.73 -25.64
CA ALA A 124 -9.15 -12.27 -26.52
C ALA A 124 -8.11 -11.40 -25.79
N LEU A 125 -8.57 -10.47 -24.94
CA LEU A 125 -7.69 -9.46 -24.34
C LEU A 125 -7.13 -9.86 -22.98
N GLU A 126 -7.87 -10.63 -22.17
CA GLU A 126 -7.43 -11.00 -20.81
C GLU A 126 -6.05 -11.66 -20.80
N PRO A 127 -5.75 -12.68 -21.63
CA PRO A 127 -4.43 -13.32 -21.60
C PRO A 127 -3.29 -12.36 -21.97
N MET A 128 -3.54 -11.44 -22.91
CA MET A 128 -2.54 -10.47 -23.36
C MET A 128 -2.26 -9.42 -22.28
N VAL A 129 -3.31 -8.87 -21.69
CA VAL A 129 -3.21 -7.85 -20.62
C VAL A 129 -2.60 -8.47 -19.36
N ASP A 130 -3.01 -9.69 -19.01
CA ASP A 130 -2.49 -10.45 -17.88
C ASP A 130 -1.00 -10.75 -18.02
N PHE A 131 -0.54 -11.11 -19.23
CA PHE A 131 0.89 -11.27 -19.48
C PHE A 131 1.68 -9.97 -19.31
N ILE A 132 1.19 -8.88 -19.91
CA ILE A 132 1.94 -7.60 -19.93
C ILE A 132 2.03 -6.99 -18.53
N ARG A 133 1.02 -7.16 -17.66
CA ARG A 133 1.09 -6.58 -16.29
C ARG A 133 2.24 -7.10 -15.44
N TYR A 134 2.78 -8.28 -15.76
CA TYR A 134 3.94 -8.84 -15.05
C TYR A 134 5.29 -8.39 -15.62
N LEU A 135 5.30 -7.67 -16.74
CA LEU A 135 6.53 -7.13 -17.30
C LEU A 135 7.01 -5.94 -16.46
N PRO A 136 8.27 -5.93 -16.00
CA PRO A 136 8.82 -4.80 -15.29
C PRO A 136 8.97 -3.62 -16.25
N VAL A 137 8.17 -2.56 -16.07
CA VAL A 137 8.25 -1.31 -16.84
C VAL A 137 9.68 -0.76 -16.95
N PRO A 138 10.54 -0.82 -15.90
CA PRO A 138 11.93 -0.38 -16.02
C PRO A 138 12.72 -1.08 -17.13
N ALA A 139 12.39 -2.32 -17.50
CA ALA A 139 13.04 -3.03 -18.60
C ALA A 139 12.75 -2.43 -19.98
N LEU A 140 11.67 -1.64 -20.10
CA LEU A 140 11.26 -0.99 -21.34
C LEU A 140 11.79 0.45 -21.47
N VAL A 141 12.55 0.94 -20.47
CA VAL A 141 13.17 2.28 -20.51
C VAL A 141 14.06 2.46 -21.74
N PRO A 142 15.00 1.55 -22.09
CA PRO A 142 15.88 1.75 -23.24
C PRO A 142 15.12 1.85 -24.56
N LEU A 143 14.13 0.96 -24.77
CA LEU A 143 13.29 0.97 -25.97
C LEU A 143 12.47 2.25 -26.07
N SER A 144 11.91 2.70 -24.95
CA SER A 144 11.13 3.95 -24.89
C SER A 144 11.98 5.17 -25.22
N ILE A 145 13.25 5.19 -24.80
CA ILE A 145 14.20 6.25 -25.15
C ILE A 145 14.51 6.24 -26.65
N ILE A 146 14.62 5.07 -27.28
CA ILE A 146 14.87 4.97 -28.72
C ILE A 146 13.68 5.54 -29.52
N TRP A 147 12.45 5.26 -29.11
CA TRP A 147 11.24 5.73 -29.81
C TRP A 147 10.90 7.19 -29.56
N PHE A 148 10.93 7.62 -28.30
CA PHE A 148 10.44 8.93 -27.88
C PHE A 148 11.56 9.93 -27.56
N GLY A 149 12.82 9.48 -27.54
CA GLY A 149 13.96 10.26 -27.10
C GLY A 149 14.08 10.34 -25.57
N VAL A 150 14.96 11.23 -25.11
CA VAL A 150 15.05 11.58 -23.69
C VAL A 150 14.20 12.83 -23.46
N GLY A 151 13.16 12.74 -22.63
CA GLY A 151 12.25 13.85 -22.44
C GLY A 151 11.11 13.60 -21.47
N GLU A 152 10.07 14.41 -21.57
CA GLU A 152 8.84 14.31 -20.78
C GLU A 152 7.88 13.25 -21.34
N SER A 153 7.78 13.17 -22.67
CA SER A 153 7.00 12.15 -23.39
C SER A 153 7.35 10.74 -22.94
N THR A 154 8.64 10.42 -22.85
CA THR A 154 9.15 9.11 -22.42
C THR A 154 8.74 8.77 -20.98
N LYS A 155 8.78 9.75 -20.07
CA LYS A 155 8.34 9.56 -18.67
C LYS A 155 6.84 9.29 -18.60
N ILE A 156 6.04 10.08 -19.31
CA ILE A 156 4.59 9.92 -19.36
C ILE A 156 4.21 8.57 -19.97
N PHE A 157 4.87 8.17 -21.06
CA PHE A 157 4.64 6.89 -21.72
C PHE A 157 4.90 5.71 -20.77
N LEU A 158 6.02 5.71 -20.04
CA LEU A 158 6.33 4.65 -19.09
C LEU A 158 5.34 4.59 -17.93
N LEU A 159 4.90 5.74 -17.41
CA LEU A 159 3.86 5.81 -16.39
C LEU A 159 2.52 5.27 -16.91
N TRP A 160 2.15 5.64 -18.14
CA TRP A 160 0.95 5.14 -18.79
C TRP A 160 1.03 3.62 -18.96
N LEU A 161 2.17 3.11 -19.45
CA LEU A 161 2.38 1.69 -19.68
C LEU A 161 2.28 0.88 -18.39
N GLY A 162 2.86 1.38 -17.30
CA GLY A 162 2.82 0.73 -16.00
C GLY A 162 1.47 0.76 -15.30
N THR A 163 0.59 1.69 -15.68
CA THR A 163 -0.73 1.84 -15.06
C THR A 163 -1.84 1.24 -15.92
N PHE A 164 -1.76 1.36 -17.24
CA PHE A 164 -2.82 1.00 -18.19
C PHE A 164 -3.27 -0.46 -18.07
N PHE A 165 -2.37 -1.43 -18.21
CA PHE A 165 -2.76 -2.86 -18.21
C PHE A 165 -3.34 -3.31 -16.88
N GLN A 166 -2.77 -2.84 -15.77
CA GLN A 166 -3.31 -3.12 -14.43
C GLN A 166 -4.69 -2.48 -14.23
N LEU A 167 -4.90 -1.28 -14.76
CA LEU A 167 -6.18 -0.57 -14.66
C LEU A 167 -7.27 -1.25 -15.51
N VAL A 168 -6.94 -1.74 -16.71
CA VAL A 168 -7.87 -2.52 -17.55
C VAL A 168 -8.41 -3.73 -16.79
N LEU A 169 -7.53 -4.53 -16.18
CA LEU A 169 -7.94 -5.72 -15.43
C LEU A 169 -8.73 -5.37 -14.18
N MET A 170 -8.29 -4.35 -13.43
CA MET A 170 -9.03 -3.85 -12.26
C MET A 170 -10.46 -3.46 -12.63
N VAL A 171 -10.64 -2.68 -13.70
CA VAL A 171 -11.98 -2.29 -14.17
C VAL A 171 -12.78 -3.50 -14.64
N ALA A 172 -12.18 -4.42 -15.39
CA ALA A 172 -12.88 -5.62 -15.85
C ALA A 172 -13.36 -6.48 -14.67
N ASP A 173 -12.52 -6.69 -13.66
CA ASP A 173 -12.84 -7.47 -12.47
C ASP A 173 -13.90 -6.77 -11.61
N ASP A 174 -13.81 -5.46 -11.42
CA ASP A 174 -14.79 -4.69 -10.66
C ASP A 174 -16.16 -4.67 -11.37
N MET A 175 -16.18 -4.52 -12.70
CA MET A 175 -17.41 -4.57 -13.49
C MET A 175 -18.06 -5.97 -13.45
N ARG A 176 -17.29 -7.05 -13.39
CA ARG A 176 -17.81 -8.42 -13.23
C ARG A 176 -18.50 -8.66 -11.90
N ARG A 177 -18.16 -7.90 -10.86
CA ARG A 177 -18.75 -8.01 -9.52
C ARG A 177 -20.13 -7.39 -9.42
N VAL A 178 -20.55 -6.61 -10.42
CA VAL A 178 -21.90 -6.02 -10.46
C VAL A 178 -22.93 -7.16 -10.56
N PRO A 179 -23.88 -7.26 -9.61
CA PRO A 179 -24.95 -8.26 -9.67
C PRO A 179 -25.75 -8.21 -10.99
N GLN A 180 -26.08 -9.38 -11.53
CA GLN A 180 -26.87 -9.50 -12.77
C GLN A 180 -28.26 -8.84 -12.65
N GLU A 181 -28.83 -8.80 -11.44
CA GLU A 181 -30.12 -8.15 -11.14
C GLU A 181 -30.14 -6.68 -11.61
N TYR A 182 -29.04 -5.93 -11.44
CA TYR A 182 -28.99 -4.54 -11.90
C TYR A 182 -29.01 -4.42 -13.43
N VAL A 183 -28.43 -5.39 -14.14
CA VAL A 183 -28.42 -5.44 -15.60
C VAL A 183 -29.83 -5.80 -16.12
N GLU A 184 -30.51 -6.74 -15.46
CA GLU A 184 -31.88 -7.14 -15.80
C GLU A 184 -32.89 -6.00 -15.59
N VAL A 185 -32.76 -5.25 -14.48
CA VAL A 185 -33.58 -4.06 -14.22
C VAL A 185 -33.33 -2.98 -15.28
N ALA A 186 -32.07 -2.71 -15.64
CA ALA A 186 -31.73 -1.74 -16.69
C ALA A 186 -32.38 -2.10 -18.03
N ARG A 187 -32.34 -3.39 -18.42
CA ARG A 187 -33.00 -3.88 -19.65
C ARG A 187 -34.52 -3.73 -19.61
N THR A 188 -35.13 -3.85 -18.44
CA THR A 188 -36.59 -3.71 -18.26
C THR A 188 -37.06 -2.27 -18.47
N VAL A 189 -36.23 -1.27 -18.11
CA VAL A 189 -36.52 0.15 -18.33
C VAL A 189 -36.05 0.68 -19.69
N GLY A 190 -35.48 -0.18 -20.54
CA GLY A 190 -35.05 0.16 -21.91
C GLY A 190 -33.68 0.82 -22.02
N ALA A 191 -32.83 0.69 -21.00
CA ALA A 191 -31.43 1.12 -21.04
C ALA A 191 -30.51 0.08 -21.72
#